data_AF-A0A7D6ZS37-F1
#
_entry.id   AF-A0A7D6ZS37-F1
#
_cell.length_a   1.000
_cell.length_b   1.000
_cell.length_c   1.000
_cell.angle_alpha   90.00
_cell.angle_beta   90.00
_cell.angle_gamma   90.00
#
_symmetry.space_group_name_H-M   'P 1'
#
loop_
_entity.id
_entity.type
_entity.pdbx_description
1 polymer ?
#
loop_
_entity_poly.entity_id
_entity_poly.type
_entity_poly.pdbx_seq_one_letter_code
_entity_poly.pdbx_strand_id
1 'polypeptide(L)'
;MFELEKALNQWKTKLYKSNSFCESDILELEEHLIDEFNSLMNTTDLSEEEAFLVSCSRIGSVDLLSEEFEKVNLRSIWFRKIFMFFCGYILISFLQKFILLFSIILTVNFSKIQILKNIKLEHSNFIISTVITLVLLLIIFTSKFTFITKLHNKFSKLFYNNKWIFIFCVLMIALLSSFSSIFYTPALLNHISVEEYGRISYGSNMFIVIWTILIILSTSFLYLKERKRVAI
;
A
#
# COMPACT_ATOMS: atom_id res chain seq x y z
N MET A 1 -38.31 6.66 10.53
CA MET A 1 -38.62 5.25 10.22
C MET A 1 -37.28 4.53 10.20
N PHE A 2 -37.19 3.38 10.87
CA PHE A 2 -35.99 2.57 10.89
C PHE A 2 -35.74 1.99 9.48
N GLU A 3 -34.48 1.94 9.06
CA GLU A 3 -34.07 1.39 7.76
C GLU A 3 -33.10 0.22 8.01
N LEU A 4 -33.63 -1.00 8.00
CA LEU A 4 -32.86 -2.21 8.31
C LEU A 4 -31.61 -2.35 7.43
N GLU A 5 -31.74 -2.13 6.12
CA GLU A 5 -30.62 -2.24 5.18
C GLU A 5 -29.47 -1.26 5.51
N LYS A 6 -29.82 -0.04 5.93
CA LYS A 6 -28.84 0.97 6.35
C LYS A 6 -28.17 0.57 7.66
N ALA A 7 -28.93 0.03 8.62
CA ALA A 7 -28.41 -0.44 9.89
C ALA A 7 -27.47 -1.64 9.71
N LEU A 8 -27.85 -2.62 8.87
CA LEU A 8 -27.01 -3.75 8.47
C LEU A 8 -25.70 -3.28 7.82
N ASN A 9 -25.78 -2.36 6.86
CA ASN A 9 -24.59 -1.81 6.22
C ASN A 9 -23.66 -1.09 7.20
N GLN A 10 -24.21 -0.36 8.18
CA GLN A 10 -23.42 0.27 9.24
C GLN A 10 -22.76 -0.75 10.15
N TRP A 11 -23.49 -1.80 10.55
CA TRP A 11 -22.97 -2.90 11.36
C TRP A 11 -21.83 -3.64 10.65
N LYS A 12 -22.03 -4.03 9.37
CA LYS A 12 -20.97 -4.62 8.54
C LYS A 12 -19.75 -3.71 8.42
N THR A 13 -19.97 -2.41 8.23
CA THR A 13 -18.87 -1.44 8.15
C THR A 13 -18.03 -1.39 9.44
N LYS A 14 -18.65 -1.60 10.61
CA LYS A 14 -17.90 -1.71 11.88
C LYS A 14 -17.05 -2.98 11.91
N LEU A 15 -17.59 -4.12 11.50
CA LEU A 15 -16.84 -5.39 11.40
C LEU A 15 -15.67 -5.28 10.41
N TYR A 16 -15.89 -4.73 9.21
CA TYR A 16 -14.82 -4.52 8.23
C TYR A 16 -13.65 -3.66 8.76
N LYS A 17 -13.93 -2.71 9.66
CA LYS A 17 -12.89 -1.84 10.23
C LYS A 17 -11.98 -2.53 11.24
N SER A 18 -12.45 -3.59 11.89
CA SER A 18 -11.63 -4.37 12.85
C SER A 18 -10.48 -5.12 12.15
N ASN A 19 -10.65 -5.43 10.86
CA ASN A 19 -9.70 -6.21 10.07
C ASN A 19 -9.48 -7.65 10.60
N SER A 20 -10.33 -8.17 11.48
CA SER A 20 -10.22 -9.54 12.03
C SER A 20 -11.04 -10.59 11.25
N PHE A 21 -11.93 -10.13 10.38
CA PHE A 21 -12.85 -10.98 9.64
C PHE A 21 -12.44 -11.12 8.16
N CYS A 22 -12.75 -12.29 7.59
CA CYS A 22 -12.85 -12.49 6.15
C CYS A 22 -14.26 -12.11 5.64
N GLU A 23 -14.40 -11.97 4.32
CA GLU A 23 -15.69 -11.61 3.70
C GLU A 23 -16.76 -12.68 3.92
N SER A 24 -16.36 -13.96 3.92
CA SER A 24 -17.22 -15.09 4.28
C SER A 24 -17.80 -14.96 5.68
N ASP A 25 -16.97 -14.58 6.64
CA ASP A 25 -17.35 -14.53 8.06
C ASP A 25 -18.38 -13.43 8.29
N ILE A 26 -18.23 -12.29 7.62
CA ILE A 26 -19.19 -11.18 7.72
C ILE A 26 -20.53 -11.57 7.09
N LEU A 27 -20.53 -12.35 6.00
CA LEU A 27 -21.76 -12.83 5.37
C LEU A 27 -22.48 -13.85 6.26
N GLU A 28 -21.75 -14.77 6.87
CA GLU A 28 -22.31 -15.75 7.83
C GLU A 28 -22.90 -15.04 9.06
N LEU A 29 -22.18 -14.09 9.64
CA LEU A 29 -22.70 -13.30 10.77
C LEU A 29 -23.90 -12.43 10.37
N GLU A 30 -23.95 -11.93 9.13
CA GLU A 30 -25.11 -11.19 8.60
C GLU A 30 -26.34 -12.10 8.49
N GLU A 31 -26.18 -13.32 7.99
CA GLU A 31 -27.26 -14.32 7.90
C GLU A 31 -27.82 -14.62 9.29
N HIS A 32 -26.95 -14.92 10.26
CA HIS A 32 -27.35 -15.16 11.65
C HIS A 32 -28.04 -13.96 12.30
N LEU A 33 -27.57 -12.74 12.02
CA LEU A 33 -28.19 -11.52 12.55
C LEU A 33 -29.60 -11.32 11.99
N ILE A 34 -29.81 -11.61 10.70
CA ILE A 34 -31.11 -11.50 10.03
C ILE A 34 -32.08 -12.56 10.58
N ASP A 35 -31.61 -13.79 10.77
CA ASP A 35 -32.43 -14.86 11.36
C ASP A 35 -32.89 -14.50 12.78
N GLU A 36 -31.98 -13.97 13.60
CA GLU A 36 -32.29 -13.53 14.96
C GLU A 36 -33.27 -12.35 14.98
N PHE A 37 -33.07 -11.39 14.08
CA PHE A 37 -33.98 -10.25 13.91
C PHE A 37 -35.39 -10.71 13.52
N ASN A 38 -35.51 -11.59 12.53
CA ASN A 38 -36.80 -12.13 12.10
C ASN A 38 -37.48 -12.93 13.22
N SER A 39 -36.71 -13.69 13.99
CA SER A 39 -37.20 -14.43 15.15
C SER A 39 -37.81 -13.47 16.19
N LEU A 40 -37.12 -12.38 16.53
CA LEU A 40 -37.60 -11.37 17.48
C LEU A 40 -38.83 -10.62 16.96
N MET A 41 -38.85 -10.23 15.69
CA MET A 41 -40.01 -9.59 15.07
C MET A 41 -41.28 -10.46 15.12
N ASN A 42 -41.12 -11.79 15.10
CA ASN A 42 -42.24 -12.73 15.13
C ASN A 42 -42.67 -13.15 16.54
N THR A 43 -41.79 -13.01 17.53
CA THR A 43 -42.01 -13.57 18.89
C THR A 43 -42.21 -12.53 19.97
N THR A 44 -41.96 -11.25 19.67
CA THR A 44 -42.02 -10.16 20.64
C THR A 44 -42.71 -8.95 20.04
N ASP A 45 -43.37 -8.14 20.89
CA ASP A 45 -43.95 -6.84 20.50
C ASP A 45 -42.87 -5.73 20.39
N LEU A 46 -41.64 -6.09 20.01
CA LEU A 46 -40.55 -5.13 19.83
C LEU A 46 -40.74 -4.34 18.54
N SER A 47 -40.35 -3.07 18.56
CA SER A 47 -40.18 -2.31 17.32
C SER A 47 -39.00 -2.85 16.51
N GLU A 48 -38.98 -2.61 15.19
CA GLU A 48 -37.88 -3.04 14.32
C GLU A 48 -36.50 -2.56 14.82
N GLU A 49 -36.42 -1.33 15.33
CA GLU A 49 -35.18 -0.77 15.85
C GLU A 49 -34.71 -1.53 17.10
N GLU A 50 -35.62 -1.84 18.02
CA GLU A 50 -35.31 -2.60 19.24
C GLU A 50 -34.94 -4.05 18.92
N ALA A 51 -35.69 -4.71 18.03
CA ALA A 51 -35.39 -6.06 17.58
C ALA A 51 -33.98 -6.13 16.97
N PHE A 52 -33.59 -5.14 16.15
CA PHE A 52 -32.26 -5.07 15.57
C PHE A 52 -31.16 -4.86 16.63
N LEU A 53 -31.36 -3.96 17.59
CA LEU A 53 -30.40 -3.71 18.68
C LEU A 53 -30.20 -4.95 19.55
N VAL A 54 -31.27 -5.65 19.89
CA VAL A 54 -31.21 -6.89 20.67
C VAL A 54 -30.50 -7.99 19.87
N SER A 55 -30.80 -8.13 18.58
CA SER A 55 -30.12 -9.09 17.69
C SER A 55 -28.61 -8.82 17.65
N CYS A 56 -28.19 -7.57 17.48
CA CYS A 56 -26.78 -7.18 17.52
C CYS A 56 -26.13 -7.52 18.86
N SER A 57 -26.84 -7.31 19.98
CA SER A 57 -26.34 -7.65 21.31
C SER A 57 -26.20 -9.15 21.52
N ARG A 58 -27.08 -9.98 20.92
CA ARG A 58 -27.04 -11.45 21.03
C ARG A 58 -25.92 -12.06 20.17
N ILE A 59 -25.71 -11.53 18.97
CA ILE A 59 -24.57 -11.92 18.11
C ILE A 59 -23.23 -11.57 18.79
N GLY A 60 -23.18 -10.45 19.51
CA GLY A 60 -22.04 -10.06 20.32
C GLY A 60 -21.41 -8.73 19.90
N SER A 61 -20.61 -8.16 20.80
CA SER A 61 -19.92 -6.90 20.50
C SER A 61 -18.84 -7.10 19.43
N VAL A 62 -18.59 -6.05 18.64
CA VAL A 62 -17.56 -6.06 17.59
C VAL A 62 -16.19 -6.43 18.18
N ASP A 63 -15.87 -5.95 19.39
CA ASP A 63 -14.57 -6.20 20.02
C ASP A 63 -14.39 -7.68 20.39
N LEU A 64 -15.40 -8.30 21.01
CA LEU A 64 -15.38 -9.73 21.36
C LEU A 64 -15.32 -10.63 20.12
N LEU A 65 -16.15 -10.33 19.11
CA LEU A 65 -16.13 -11.07 17.85
C LEU A 65 -14.78 -10.91 17.15
N SER A 66 -14.19 -9.71 17.17
CA SER A 66 -12.89 -9.47 16.55
C SER A 66 -11.79 -10.29 17.21
N GLU A 67 -11.80 -10.43 18.54
CA GLU A 67 -10.81 -11.22 19.27
C GLU A 67 -10.90 -12.72 18.92
N GLU A 68 -12.11 -13.28 18.86
CA GLU A 68 -12.31 -14.69 18.56
C GLU A 68 -12.00 -15.03 17.10
N PHE A 69 -12.47 -14.19 16.17
CA PHE A 69 -12.19 -14.40 14.75
C PHE A 69 -10.73 -14.10 14.39
N GLU A 70 -10.04 -13.21 15.11
CA GLU A 70 -8.62 -13.00 14.91
C GLU A 70 -7.83 -14.28 15.18
N LYS A 71 -8.17 -15.04 16.24
CA LYS A 71 -7.52 -16.33 16.58
C LYS A 71 -7.65 -17.37 15.46
N VAL A 72 -8.82 -17.44 14.82
CA VAL A 72 -9.10 -18.38 13.72
C VAL A 72 -8.46 -17.92 12.41
N ASN A 73 -8.53 -16.61 12.14
CA ASN A 73 -8.10 -16.01 10.87
C ASN A 73 -6.66 -15.52 10.85
N LEU A 74 -5.86 -15.76 11.92
CA LEU A 74 -4.47 -15.31 12.05
C LEU A 74 -3.67 -15.48 10.75
N ARG A 75 -3.77 -16.64 10.11
CA ARG A 75 -3.07 -16.94 8.86
C ARG A 75 -3.52 -16.03 7.71
N SER A 76 -4.82 -15.90 7.50
CA SER A 76 -5.39 -15.07 6.43
C SER A 76 -5.04 -13.59 6.62
N ILE A 77 -5.18 -13.09 7.85
CA ILE A 77 -4.85 -11.72 8.23
C ILE A 77 -3.36 -11.44 8.00
N TRP A 78 -2.48 -12.35 8.41
CA TRP A 78 -1.04 -12.21 8.24
C TRP A 78 -0.63 -12.20 6.76
N PHE A 79 -1.18 -13.13 5.96
CA PHE A 79 -0.96 -13.12 4.51
C PHE A 79 -1.43 -11.82 3.87
N ARG A 80 -2.61 -11.30 4.26
CA ARG A 80 -3.11 -10.02 3.76
C ARG A 80 -2.18 -8.86 4.11
N LYS A 81 -1.66 -8.81 5.35
CA LYS A 81 -0.70 -7.77 5.77
C LYS A 81 0.61 -7.84 4.98
N ILE A 82 1.23 -9.01 4.89
CA ILE A 82 2.48 -9.19 4.12
C ILE A 82 2.28 -8.84 2.66
N PHE A 83 1.17 -9.27 2.09
CA PHE A 83 0.83 -8.96 0.72
C PHE A 83 0.70 -7.45 0.49
N MET A 84 0.08 -6.71 1.42
CA MET A 84 0.03 -5.25 1.35
C MET A 84 1.42 -4.60 1.42
N PHE A 85 2.30 -5.07 2.31
CA PHE A 85 3.69 -4.59 2.36
C PHE A 85 4.42 -4.86 1.04
N PHE A 86 4.23 -6.04 0.46
CA PHE A 86 4.83 -6.40 -0.82
C PHE A 86 4.29 -5.54 -1.97
N CYS A 87 2.98 -5.28 -2.02
CA CYS A 87 2.39 -4.36 -2.98
C CYS A 87 2.91 -2.93 -2.81
N GLY A 88 3.09 -2.45 -1.58
CA GLY A 88 3.70 -1.15 -1.30
C GLY A 88 5.16 -1.08 -1.78
N TYR A 89 5.93 -2.14 -1.53
CA TYR A 89 7.32 -2.27 -2.00
C TYR A 89 7.40 -2.27 -3.53
N ILE A 90 6.51 -3.00 -4.21
CA ILE A 90 6.35 -2.99 -5.67
C ILE A 90 6.11 -1.56 -6.16
N LEU A 91 5.12 -0.87 -5.59
CA LEU A 91 4.75 0.48 -6.02
C LEU A 91 5.89 1.48 -5.86
N ILE A 92 6.59 1.46 -4.71
CA ILE A 92 7.69 2.40 -4.46
C ILE A 92 8.90 2.08 -5.35
N SER A 93 9.18 0.79 -5.59
CA SER A 93 10.24 0.35 -6.51
C SER A 93 9.96 0.79 -7.95
N PHE A 94 8.69 0.73 -8.36
CA PHE A 94 8.25 1.24 -9.67
C PHE A 94 8.46 2.76 -9.77
N LEU A 95 7.99 3.53 -8.79
CA LEU A 95 8.19 4.99 -8.76
C LEU A 95 9.67 5.37 -8.77
N GLN A 96 10.52 4.61 -8.07
CA GLN A 96 11.97 4.83 -8.04
C GLN A 96 12.61 4.74 -9.43
N LYS A 97 12.12 3.87 -10.32
CA LYS A 97 12.62 3.80 -11.71
C LYS A 97 12.33 5.09 -12.49
N PHE A 98 11.17 5.70 -12.30
CA PHE A 98 10.86 7.00 -12.92
C PHE A 98 11.71 8.12 -12.35
N ILE A 99 11.97 8.14 -11.04
CA ILE A 99 12.86 9.11 -10.40
C ILE A 99 14.26 9.04 -11.01
N LEU A 100 14.80 7.82 -11.17
CA LEU A 100 16.12 7.61 -11.77
C LEU A 100 16.17 8.04 -13.24
N LEU A 101 15.13 7.73 -14.01
CA LEU A 101 15.05 8.17 -15.41
C LEU A 101 15.05 9.71 -15.49
N PHE A 102 14.24 10.36 -14.66
CA PHE A 102 14.18 11.82 -14.61
C PHE A 102 15.49 12.45 -14.11
N SER A 103 16.14 11.86 -13.11
CA SER A 103 17.40 12.38 -12.55
C SER A 103 18.54 12.31 -13.56
N ILE A 104 18.60 11.25 -14.37
CA ILE A 104 19.63 11.13 -15.40
C ILE A 104 19.38 12.16 -16.51
N ILE A 105 18.13 12.35 -16.97
CA ILE A 105 17.79 13.41 -17.95
C ILE A 105 18.24 14.78 -17.44
N LEU A 106 17.93 15.10 -16.18
CA LEU A 106 18.37 16.36 -15.56
C LEU A 106 19.90 16.44 -15.51
N THR A 107 20.59 15.36 -15.12
CA THR A 107 22.05 15.32 -15.04
C THR A 107 22.71 15.59 -16.40
N VAL A 108 22.19 15.01 -17.48
CA VAL A 108 22.68 15.25 -18.85
C VAL A 108 22.49 16.70 -19.28
N ASN A 109 21.40 17.32 -18.87
CA ASN A 109 21.15 18.72 -19.18
C ASN A 109 22.03 19.66 -18.32
N PHE A 110 22.22 19.32 -17.04
CA PHE A 110 23.10 20.06 -16.14
C PHE A 110 24.57 19.99 -16.56
N SER A 111 25.05 18.86 -17.08
CA SER A 111 26.45 18.71 -17.53
C SER A 111 26.80 19.61 -18.73
N LYS A 112 25.80 20.04 -19.50
CA LYS A 112 25.96 20.99 -20.61
C LYS A 112 26.09 22.44 -20.14
N ILE A 113 25.76 22.74 -18.89
CA ILE A 113 25.82 24.10 -18.33
C ILE A 113 27.27 24.42 -17.93
N GLN A 114 27.86 25.39 -18.61
CA GLN A 114 29.29 25.74 -18.52
C GLN A 114 29.77 26.11 -17.10
N ILE A 115 28.88 26.66 -16.26
CA ILE A 115 29.16 27.07 -14.88
C ILE A 115 29.30 25.85 -13.93
N LEU A 116 28.69 24.72 -14.25
CA LEU A 116 28.60 23.54 -13.37
C LEU A 116 29.53 22.39 -13.78
N LYS A 117 30.40 22.61 -14.77
CA LYS A 117 31.27 21.59 -15.38
C LYS A 117 32.25 20.93 -14.39
N ASN A 118 32.55 21.59 -13.27
CA ASN A 118 33.46 21.06 -12.24
C ASN A 118 32.79 20.07 -11.26
N ILE A 119 31.46 19.94 -11.26
CA ILE A 119 30.79 18.97 -10.41
C ILE A 119 30.89 17.60 -11.08
N LYS A 120 31.44 16.60 -10.37
CA LYS A 120 31.52 15.23 -10.91
C LYS A 120 30.10 14.69 -11.16
N LEU A 121 29.89 14.13 -12.35
CA LEU A 121 28.60 13.62 -12.83
C LEU A 121 27.96 12.56 -11.91
N GLU A 122 28.80 11.78 -11.22
CA GLU A 122 28.37 10.77 -10.25
C GLU A 122 27.65 11.40 -9.05
N HIS A 123 28.19 12.49 -8.52
CA HIS A 123 27.63 13.19 -7.36
C HIS A 123 26.38 13.98 -7.74
N SER A 124 26.36 14.61 -8.91
CA SER A 124 25.19 15.36 -9.37
C SER A 124 23.96 14.46 -9.54
N ASN A 125 24.10 13.29 -10.17
CA ASN A 125 22.97 12.39 -10.35
C ASN A 125 22.45 11.86 -9.00
N PHE A 126 23.35 11.45 -8.11
CA PHE A 126 22.97 11.02 -6.76
C PHE A 126 22.19 12.12 -6.01
N ILE A 127 22.70 13.35 -6.01
CA ILE A 127 22.04 14.50 -5.35
C ILE A 127 20.67 14.75 -5.97
N ILE A 128 20.57 14.81 -7.30
CA ILE A 128 19.29 15.06 -7.99
C ILE A 128 18.28 13.97 -7.65
N SER A 129 18.65 12.69 -7.71
CA SER A 129 17.77 11.59 -7.33
C SER A 129 17.30 11.72 -5.87
N THR A 130 18.19 12.05 -4.93
CA THR A 130 17.80 12.22 -3.51
C THR A 130 16.84 13.38 -3.30
N VAL A 131 17.06 14.52 -3.97
CA VAL A 131 16.19 15.69 -3.86
C VAL A 131 14.80 15.37 -4.41
N ILE A 132 14.69 14.73 -5.58
CA ILE A 132 13.39 14.33 -6.14
C ILE A 132 12.64 13.39 -5.18
N THR A 133 13.34 12.42 -4.58
CA THR A 133 12.70 11.50 -3.63
C THR A 133 12.23 12.22 -2.38
N LEU A 134 13.00 13.14 -1.81
CA LEU A 134 12.58 13.94 -0.65
C LEU A 134 11.36 14.82 -0.97
N VAL A 135 11.32 15.44 -2.15
CA VAL A 135 10.17 16.22 -2.59
C VAL A 135 8.92 15.34 -2.72
N LEU A 136 9.04 14.14 -3.32
CA LEU A 136 7.93 13.21 -3.41
C LEU A 136 7.44 12.76 -2.03
N LEU A 137 8.35 12.47 -1.09
CA LEU A 137 7.99 12.14 0.28
C LEU A 137 7.28 13.29 1.00
N LEU A 138 7.71 14.55 0.78
CA LEU A 138 7.04 15.73 1.32
C LEU A 138 5.64 15.93 0.72
N ILE A 139 5.46 15.68 -0.58
CA ILE A 139 4.15 15.72 -1.23
C ILE A 139 3.23 14.65 -0.63
N ILE A 140 3.73 13.43 -0.44
CA ILE A 140 2.97 12.35 0.21
C ILE A 140 2.59 12.75 1.64
N PHE A 141 3.53 13.32 2.40
CA PHE A 141 3.31 13.73 3.79
C PHE A 141 2.28 14.86 3.93
N THR A 142 2.30 15.83 3.03
CA THR A 142 1.37 16.96 3.02
C THR A 142 0.02 16.63 2.37
N SER A 143 -0.07 15.53 1.61
CA SER A 143 -1.32 15.08 1.01
C SER A 143 -2.34 14.72 2.09
N LYS A 144 -3.61 15.08 1.85
CA LYS A 144 -4.69 14.84 2.83
C LYS A 144 -4.76 13.34 3.15
N PHE A 145 -4.73 13.00 4.44
CA PHE A 145 -4.85 11.62 4.91
C PHE A 145 -6.06 10.89 4.33
N THR A 146 -7.18 11.61 4.13
CA THR A 146 -8.40 11.08 3.50
C THR A 146 -8.22 10.68 2.03
N PHE A 147 -7.32 11.34 1.29
CA PHE A 147 -6.98 10.97 -0.07
C PHE A 147 -6.16 9.68 -0.09
N ILE A 148 -5.16 9.57 0.78
CA ILE A 148 -4.33 8.35 0.91
C ILE A 148 -5.20 7.15 1.30
N THR A 149 -6.11 7.30 2.27
CA THR A 149 -6.97 6.20 2.71
C THR A 149 -7.98 5.79 1.64
N LYS A 150 -8.55 6.74 0.89
CA LYS A 150 -9.42 6.43 -0.25
C LYS A 150 -8.68 5.68 -1.36
N LEU A 151 -7.44 6.09 -1.64
CA LEU A 151 -6.56 5.43 -2.60
C LEU A 151 -6.23 4.00 -2.13
N HIS A 152 -5.83 3.85 -0.87
CA HIS A 152 -5.53 2.57 -0.25
C HIS A 152 -6.72 1.60 -0.34
N ASN A 153 -7.92 2.03 0.04
CA ASN A 153 -9.12 1.20 0.01
C ASN A 153 -9.49 0.75 -1.41
N LYS A 154 -9.28 1.61 -2.40
CA LYS A 154 -9.53 1.26 -3.81
C LYS A 154 -8.52 0.21 -4.31
N PHE A 155 -7.24 0.38 -3.99
CA PHE A 155 -6.20 -0.57 -4.38
C PHE A 155 -6.33 -1.90 -3.64
N SER A 156 -6.55 -1.89 -2.32
CA SER A 156 -6.68 -3.12 -1.54
C SER A 156 -7.84 -3.98 -2.06
N LYS A 157 -8.98 -3.38 -2.40
CA LYS A 157 -10.12 -4.10 -3.00
C LYS A 157 -9.80 -4.70 -4.37
N LEU A 158 -9.09 -3.96 -5.23
CA LEU A 158 -8.68 -4.45 -6.55
C LEU A 158 -7.70 -5.63 -6.46
N PHE A 159 -6.72 -5.56 -5.56
CA PHE A 159 -5.69 -6.59 -5.43
C PHE A 159 -6.16 -7.83 -4.64
N TYR A 160 -7.08 -7.67 -3.69
CA TYR A 160 -7.61 -8.80 -2.90
C TYR A 160 -8.43 -9.78 -3.74
N ASN A 161 -9.29 -9.25 -4.62
CA ASN A 161 -10.14 -10.12 -5.46
C ASN A 161 -9.42 -10.73 -6.66
N ASN A 162 -8.26 -10.21 -7.07
CA ASN A 162 -7.61 -10.63 -8.32
C ASN A 162 -6.10 -10.89 -8.16
N LYS A 163 -5.77 -12.15 -7.82
CA LYS A 163 -4.37 -12.65 -7.75
C LYS A 163 -3.58 -12.45 -9.06
N TRP A 164 -4.26 -12.37 -10.20
CA TRP A 164 -3.61 -12.12 -11.50
C TRP A 164 -3.07 -10.70 -11.65
N ILE A 165 -3.72 -9.70 -11.06
CA ILE A 165 -3.24 -8.32 -11.09
C ILE A 165 -1.89 -8.23 -10.37
N PHE A 166 -1.74 -8.98 -9.28
CA PHE A 166 -0.47 -9.07 -8.57
C PHE A 166 0.65 -9.66 -9.42
N ILE A 167 0.41 -10.82 -10.04
CA ILE A 167 1.38 -11.47 -10.93
C ILE A 167 1.75 -10.52 -12.09
N PHE A 168 0.74 -9.85 -12.66
CA PHE A 168 0.94 -8.86 -13.70
C PHE A 168 1.82 -7.68 -13.23
N CYS A 169 1.59 -7.13 -12.03
CA CYS A 169 2.40 -6.05 -11.48
C CYS A 169 3.86 -6.48 -11.26
N VAL A 170 4.09 -7.69 -10.73
CA VAL A 170 5.44 -8.24 -10.54
C VAL A 170 6.15 -8.41 -11.88
N LEU A 171 5.46 -8.99 -12.88
CA LEU A 171 5.99 -9.15 -14.23
C LEU A 171 6.24 -7.80 -14.92
N MET A 172 5.35 -6.82 -14.73
CA MET A 172 5.53 -5.47 -15.24
C MET A 172 6.79 -4.83 -14.67
N ILE A 173 7.03 -4.92 -13.36
CA ILE A 173 8.26 -4.39 -12.75
C ILE A 173 9.50 -5.10 -13.30
N ALA A 174 9.48 -6.42 -13.44
CA ALA A 174 10.59 -7.14 -14.04
C ALA A 174 10.87 -6.63 -15.47
N LEU A 175 9.83 -6.45 -16.28
CA LEU A 175 9.95 -5.90 -17.63
C LEU A 175 10.45 -4.44 -17.63
N LEU A 176 9.95 -3.59 -16.73
CA LEU A 176 10.37 -2.20 -16.58
C LEU A 176 11.81 -2.05 -16.08
N SER A 177 12.27 -2.98 -15.24
CA SER A 177 13.67 -3.01 -14.79
C SER A 177 14.64 -3.25 -15.95
N SER A 178 14.21 -4.01 -16.96
CA SER A 178 14.94 -4.24 -18.22
C SER A 178 14.71 -3.11 -19.24
N PHE A 179 13.59 -2.39 -19.14
CA PHE A 179 13.23 -1.32 -20.06
C PHE A 179 14.21 -0.13 -19.99
N SER A 180 14.66 0.23 -18.78
CA SER A 180 15.70 1.25 -18.60
C SER A 180 17.04 0.84 -19.23
N SER A 181 17.39 -0.44 -19.25
CA SER A 181 18.63 -0.87 -19.92
C SER A 181 18.50 -0.87 -21.44
N ILE A 182 17.33 -1.26 -21.98
CA ILE A 182 17.15 -1.51 -23.42
C ILE A 182 16.98 -0.21 -24.22
N PHE A 183 16.15 0.72 -23.75
CA PHE A 183 15.80 1.92 -24.54
C PHE A 183 16.59 3.16 -24.16
N TYR A 184 16.94 3.27 -22.87
CA TYR A 184 17.50 4.51 -22.34
C TYR A 184 19.03 4.58 -22.49
N THR A 185 19.73 3.45 -22.35
CA THR A 185 21.20 3.40 -22.48
C THR A 185 21.69 3.74 -23.90
N PRO A 186 21.06 3.28 -25.00
CA PRO A 186 21.52 3.65 -26.34
C PRO A 186 21.23 5.13 -26.65
N ALA A 187 20.10 5.66 -26.19
CA ALA A 187 19.73 7.06 -26.37
C ALA A 187 20.71 8.01 -25.65
N LEU A 188 21.23 7.62 -24.48
CA LEU A 188 22.23 8.38 -23.74
C LEU A 188 23.62 8.36 -24.39
N LEU A 189 24.04 7.21 -24.92
CA LEU A 189 25.35 7.06 -25.57
C LEU A 189 25.49 7.93 -26.83
N ASN A 190 24.38 8.38 -27.42
CA ASN A 190 24.38 9.36 -28.50
C ASN A 190 24.73 10.78 -28.03
N HIS A 191 24.63 11.07 -26.73
CA HIS A 191 24.84 12.40 -26.16
C HIS A 191 26.00 12.48 -25.17
N ILE A 192 26.48 11.35 -24.67
CA ILE A 192 27.42 11.24 -23.56
C ILE A 192 28.41 10.12 -23.86
N SER A 193 29.68 10.29 -23.46
CA SER A 193 30.71 9.26 -23.62
C SER A 193 30.46 8.03 -22.74
N VAL A 194 31.04 6.88 -23.11
CA VAL A 194 30.94 5.63 -22.33
C VAL A 194 31.45 5.82 -20.90
N GLU A 195 32.50 6.61 -20.71
CA GLU A 195 33.06 6.90 -19.39
C GLU A 195 32.09 7.70 -18.51
N GLU A 196 31.51 8.76 -19.06
CA GLU A 196 30.53 9.60 -18.36
C GLU A 196 29.25 8.82 -18.04
N TYR A 197 28.80 7.94 -18.94
CA TYR A 197 27.71 7.00 -18.65
C TYR A 197 28.06 6.08 -17.48
N GLY A 198 29.29 5.54 -17.44
CA GLY A 198 29.78 4.72 -16.33
C GLY A 198 29.70 5.44 -14.98
N ARG A 199 30.10 6.72 -14.94
CA ARG A 199 30.04 7.56 -13.73
C ARG A 199 28.60 7.84 -13.29
N ILE A 200 27.70 8.14 -14.23
CA ILE A 200 26.26 8.35 -13.95
C ILE A 200 25.61 7.05 -13.45
N SER A 201 25.94 5.92 -14.08
CA SER A 201 25.46 4.60 -13.71
C SER A 201 25.91 4.22 -12.29
N TYR A 202 27.17 4.49 -11.95
CA TYR A 202 27.69 4.30 -10.59
C TYR A 202 26.87 5.07 -9.55
N GLY A 203 26.66 6.38 -9.75
CA GLY A 203 25.84 7.20 -8.85
C GLY A 203 24.39 6.70 -8.71
N SER A 204 23.80 6.24 -9.83
CA SER A 204 22.44 5.67 -9.85
C SER A 204 22.37 4.38 -9.01
N ASN A 205 23.35 3.50 -9.16
CA ASN A 205 23.38 2.22 -8.45
C ASN A 205 23.64 2.40 -6.95
N MET A 206 24.53 3.32 -6.58
CA MET A 206 24.76 3.69 -5.18
C MET A 206 23.48 4.23 -4.52
N PHE A 207 22.75 5.08 -5.24
CA PHE A 207 21.44 5.56 -4.81
C PHE A 207 20.46 4.41 -4.60
N ILE A 208 20.33 3.48 -5.55
CA ILE A 208 19.44 2.31 -5.44
C ILE A 208 19.77 1.52 -4.16
N VAL A 209 21.04 1.15 -3.96
CA VAL A 209 21.47 0.34 -2.82
C VAL A 209 21.13 1.02 -1.49
N ILE A 210 21.50 2.31 -1.34
CA ILE A 210 21.22 3.06 -0.10
C ILE A 210 19.70 3.12 0.15
N TRP A 211 18.90 3.39 -0.87
CA TRP A 211 17.45 3.45 -0.72
C TRP A 211 16.82 2.10 -0.40
N THR A 212 17.27 1.02 -1.01
CA THR A 212 16.78 -0.33 -0.69
C THR A 212 17.08 -0.66 0.78
N ILE A 213 18.27 -0.34 1.28
CA ILE A 213 18.62 -0.53 2.69
C ILE A 213 17.70 0.30 3.60
N LEU A 214 17.44 1.57 3.27
CA LEU A 214 16.54 2.43 4.05
C LEU A 214 15.10 1.92 4.07
N ILE A 215 14.60 1.36 2.96
CA ILE A 215 13.26 0.76 2.90
C ILE A 215 13.19 -0.50 3.77
N ILE A 216 14.21 -1.35 3.74
CA ILE A 216 14.26 -2.56 4.59
C ILE A 216 14.29 -2.17 6.07
N LEU A 217 15.09 -1.17 6.44
CA LEU A 217 15.17 -0.70 7.82
C LEU A 217 13.85 -0.08 8.29
N SER A 218 13.19 0.73 7.46
CA SER A 218 11.93 1.39 7.82
C SER A 218 10.78 0.39 7.96
N THR A 219 10.66 -0.57 7.05
CA THR A 219 9.65 -1.65 7.12
C THR A 219 9.88 -2.56 8.31
N SER A 220 11.14 -2.90 8.61
CA SER A 220 11.50 -3.68 9.81
C SER A 220 11.16 -2.93 11.10
N PHE A 221 11.43 -1.63 11.17
CA PHE A 221 11.09 -0.80 12.32
C PHE A 221 9.58 -0.71 12.54
N LEU A 222 8.80 -0.51 11.46
CA LEU A 222 7.34 -0.48 11.53
C LEU A 222 6.78 -1.82 12.00
N TYR A 223 7.31 -2.93 11.49
CA TYR A 223 6.92 -4.27 11.92
C TYR A 223 7.16 -4.50 13.42
N LEU A 224 8.34 -4.11 13.92
CA LEU A 224 8.66 -4.22 15.35
C LEU A 224 7.76 -3.33 16.22
N LYS A 225 7.40 -2.13 15.74
CA LYS A 225 6.48 -1.22 16.44
C LYS A 225 5.06 -1.78 16.50
N GLU A 226 4.58 -2.43 15.44
CA GLU A 226 3.26 -3.04 15.40
C GLU A 226 3.19 -4.29 16.30
N ARG A 227 4.22 -5.15 16.27
CA ARG A 227 4.30 -6.32 17.16
C ARG A 227 4.27 -5.94 18.64
N LYS A 228 4.93 -4.84 19.03
CA LYS A 228 4.90 -4.34 20.42
C LYS A 228 3.52 -3.83 20.85
N ARG A 229 2.65 -3.39 19.94
CA ARG A 229 1.29 -2.94 20.27
C ARG A 229 0.32 -4.10 20.51
N VAL A 230 0.56 -5.26 19.89
CA VAL A 230 -0.30 -6.45 20.02
C VAL A 230 0.08 -7.29 21.25
N ALA A 231 1.25 -7.05 21.84
CA ALA A 231 1.75 -7.75 23.01
C ALA A 231 1.48 -7.03 24.36
N ILE A 232 0.74 -5.91 24.33
CA ILE A 232 0.31 -5.10 25.50
C ILE A 232 -1.21 -5.09 25.50
#